data_AF-A0A8C1EDT1-F1
#
_entry.id   AF-A0A8C1EDT1-F1
#
_cell.length_a   1.000
_cell.length_b   1.000
_cell.length_c   1.000
_cell.angle_alpha   90.00
_cell.angle_beta   90.00
_cell.angle_gamma   90.00
#
_symmetry.space_group_name_H-M   'P 1'
#
loop_
_entity.id
_entity.type
_entity.pdbx_description
1 polymer ?
#
loop_
_entity_poly.entity_id
_entity_poly.type
_entity_poly.pdbx_seq_one_letter_code
_entity_poly.pdbx_strand_id
1 'polypeptide(L)'
;AEGAPSVARDAVLKESIALPEDMPQIRGYDFNRGMDHRALLQSFLSTAFQASRFGLAVQEINKMKLSRIWCMNFHSFTNSHTSTSGCTIFLGYTSNLISSSVRESIHFLAQHRMVRPHCDSV
;
A
#
# COMPACT_ATOMS: atom_id res chain seq x y z
N ALA A 1 1.14 9.49 44.45
CA ALA A 1 -0.15 9.25 43.76
C ALA A 1 -1.32 8.97 44.73
N GLU A 2 -1.18 9.23 46.04
CA GLU A 2 -2.16 8.81 47.06
C GLU A 2 -3.34 9.76 47.31
N GLY A 3 -3.47 10.85 46.55
CA GLY A 3 -4.61 11.78 46.66
C GLY A 3 -5.55 11.82 45.46
N ALA A 4 -5.35 10.96 44.45
CA ALA A 4 -6.18 10.95 43.26
C ALA A 4 -7.55 10.31 43.54
N PRO A 5 -8.67 10.89 43.06
CA PRO A 5 -10.00 10.29 43.19
C PRO A 5 -10.02 8.84 42.72
N SER A 6 -10.69 7.94 43.45
CA SER A 6 -10.75 6.50 43.12
C SER A 6 -11.19 6.26 41.68
N VAL A 7 -12.20 6.99 41.23
CA VAL A 7 -12.71 6.95 39.84
C VAL A 7 -11.62 7.29 38.82
N ALA A 8 -10.76 8.27 39.11
CA ALA A 8 -9.66 8.64 38.22
C ALA A 8 -8.56 7.57 38.20
N ARG A 9 -8.29 6.92 39.34
CA ARG A 9 -7.32 5.82 39.43
C ARG A 9 -7.79 4.61 38.64
N ASP A 10 -9.05 4.21 38.81
CA ASP A 10 -9.64 3.05 38.14
C ASP A 10 -9.76 3.26 36.62
N ALA A 11 -10.04 4.50 36.19
CA ALA A 11 -10.12 4.84 34.76
C ALA A 11 -8.76 4.82 34.06
N VAL A 12 -7.68 5.26 34.74
CA VAL A 12 -6.34 5.38 34.15
C VAL A 12 -5.54 4.08 34.27
N LEU A 13 -5.70 3.34 35.38
CA LEU A 13 -4.90 2.16 35.70
C LEU A 13 -5.60 0.84 35.37
N LYS A 14 -6.44 0.85 34.32
CA LYS A 14 -7.11 -0.36 33.85
C LYS A 14 -6.09 -1.33 33.24
N GLU A 15 -6.15 -2.59 33.67
CA GLU A 15 -5.29 -3.64 33.11
C GLU A 15 -5.55 -3.84 31.62
N SER A 16 -4.46 -4.00 30.87
CA SER A 16 -4.50 -4.27 29.43
C SER A 16 -4.57 -5.77 29.17
N ILE A 17 -5.32 -6.15 28.14
CA ILE A 17 -5.31 -7.53 27.64
C ILE A 17 -4.02 -7.79 26.86
N ALA A 18 -3.59 -9.05 26.82
CA ALA A 18 -2.49 -9.46 25.96
C ALA A 18 -2.83 -9.26 24.48
N LEU A 19 -1.85 -8.81 23.70
CA LEU A 19 -1.97 -8.64 22.25
C LEU A 19 -1.59 -9.95 21.55
N PRO A 20 -2.10 -10.21 20.33
CA PRO A 20 -1.65 -11.33 19.50
C PRO A 20 -0.14 -11.28 19.21
N GLU A 21 0.51 -12.45 19.20
CA GLU A 21 1.96 -12.59 18.96
C GLU A 21 2.38 -12.14 17.54
N ASP A 22 1.47 -12.21 16.58
CA ASP A 22 1.70 -11.81 15.19
C ASP A 22 1.48 -10.31 14.94
N MET A 23 1.13 -9.54 15.98
CA MET A 23 0.88 -8.11 15.85
C MET A 23 2.17 -7.39 15.45
N PRO A 24 2.20 -6.72 14.28
CA PRO A 24 3.39 -5.99 13.85
C PRO A 24 3.64 -4.81 14.78
N GLN A 25 4.86 -4.75 15.34
CA GLN A 25 5.28 -3.65 16.20
C GLN A 25 5.51 -2.36 15.39
N ILE A 26 5.11 -1.23 15.98
CA ILE A 26 5.37 0.10 15.40
C ILE A 26 6.85 0.43 15.54
N ARG A 27 7.51 0.64 14.40
CA ARG A 27 8.92 1.00 14.31
C ARG A 27 9.18 1.77 13.02
N GLY A 28 9.74 2.98 13.17
CA GLY A 28 10.21 3.80 12.05
C GLY A 28 11.58 3.36 11.51
N TYR A 29 12.00 3.97 10.41
CA TYR A 29 13.33 3.76 9.84
C TYR A 29 14.42 4.35 10.74
N ASP A 30 15.51 3.60 10.93
CA ASP A 30 16.67 4.02 11.71
C ASP A 30 17.73 4.63 10.80
N PHE A 31 17.83 5.96 10.79
CA PHE A 31 18.77 6.70 9.94
C PHE A 31 20.25 6.49 10.29
N ASN A 32 20.58 5.91 11.45
CA ASN A 32 21.95 5.51 11.75
C ASN A 32 22.45 4.36 10.86
N ARG A 33 21.54 3.67 10.16
CA ARG A 33 21.85 2.64 9.17
C ARG A 33 22.21 3.21 7.79
N GLY A 34 22.28 4.53 7.66
CA GLY A 34 22.54 5.24 6.41
C GLY A 34 21.27 5.60 5.64
N MET A 35 21.44 6.18 4.44
CA MET A 35 20.34 6.65 3.59
C MET A 35 19.93 5.60 2.54
N ASP A 36 19.26 4.55 2.99
CA ASP A 36 18.59 3.59 2.12
C ASP A 36 17.11 3.96 1.93
N HIS A 37 16.80 4.60 0.80
CA HIS A 37 15.45 5.00 0.43
C HIS A 37 14.49 3.80 0.30
N ARG A 38 14.99 2.63 -0.11
CA ARG A 38 14.16 1.43 -0.24
C ARG A 38 13.77 0.94 1.15
N ALA A 39 14.72 0.83 2.07
CA ALA A 39 14.45 0.42 3.44
C ALA A 39 13.60 1.46 4.19
N LEU A 40 13.77 2.75 3.92
CA LEU A 40 12.91 3.83 4.42
C LEU A 40 11.45 3.65 3.98
N LEU A 41 11.20 3.47 2.67
CA LEU A 41 9.85 3.27 2.15
C LEU A 41 9.25 1.93 2.61
N GLN A 42 10.07 0.90 2.83
CA GLN A 42 9.61 -0.36 3.40
C GLN A 42 9.17 -0.21 4.87
N SER A 43 9.86 0.63 5.64
CA SER A 43 9.50 0.87 7.04
C SER A 43 8.12 1.50 7.19
N PHE A 44 7.55 2.10 6.13
CA PHE A 44 6.25 2.75 6.20
C PHE A 44 5.14 1.79 6.65
N LEU A 45 5.27 0.48 6.39
CA LEU A 45 4.34 -0.53 6.91
C LEU A 45 4.22 -0.50 8.44
N SER A 46 5.32 -0.23 9.14
CA SER A 46 5.42 -0.18 10.61
C SER A 46 5.52 1.24 11.18
N THR A 47 5.36 2.30 10.38
CA THR A 47 5.46 3.70 10.85
C THR A 47 4.13 4.23 11.43
N ALA A 48 3.01 3.54 11.23
CA ALA A 48 1.64 3.94 11.59
C ALA A 48 1.00 5.03 10.70
N PHE A 49 -0.27 5.35 10.98
CA PHE A 49 -1.06 6.37 10.28
C PHE A 49 -1.07 6.22 8.74
N GLN A 50 -0.88 7.33 8.02
CA GLN A 50 -0.88 7.36 6.55
C GLN A 50 0.33 6.62 5.96
N ALA A 51 1.45 6.52 6.68
CA ALA A 51 2.60 5.76 6.22
C ALA A 51 2.25 4.28 6.07
N SER A 52 1.59 3.68 7.07
CA SER A 52 1.13 2.28 6.95
C SER A 52 0.13 2.08 5.82
N ARG A 53 -0.77 3.06 5.58
CA ARG A 53 -1.69 3.03 4.43
C ARG A 53 -0.93 3.04 3.10
N PHE A 54 0.10 3.88 2.97
CA PHE A 54 0.96 3.92 1.79
C PHE A 54 1.69 2.58 1.56
N GLY A 55 2.30 2.02 2.62
CA GLY A 55 2.98 0.72 2.53
C GLY A 55 2.05 -0.41 2.07
N LEU A 56 0.83 -0.45 2.60
CA LEU A 56 -0.19 -1.41 2.18
C LEU A 56 -0.65 -1.19 0.73
N ALA A 57 -0.80 0.05 0.29
CA ALA A 57 -1.11 0.37 -1.10
C ALA A 57 -0.03 -0.13 -2.07
N VAL A 58 1.25 0.03 -1.71
CA VAL A 58 2.38 -0.53 -2.48
C VAL A 58 2.31 -2.05 -2.56
N GLN A 59 2.00 -2.74 -1.46
CA GLN A 59 1.83 -4.20 -1.47
C GLN A 59 0.70 -4.62 -2.41
N GLU A 60 -0.45 -3.94 -2.34
CA GLU A 60 -1.62 -4.28 -3.15
C GLU A 60 -1.38 -4.05 -4.65
N ILE A 61 -0.74 -2.93 -5.02
CA ILE A 61 -0.35 -2.66 -6.41
C ILE A 61 0.61 -3.72 -6.93
N ASN A 62 1.57 -4.17 -6.12
CA ASN A 62 2.47 -5.24 -6.52
C ASN A 62 1.75 -6.58 -6.70
N LYS A 63 0.76 -6.92 -5.86
CA LYS A 63 -0.08 -8.11 -6.07
C LYS A 63 -0.84 -8.02 -7.40
N MET A 64 -1.49 -6.89 -7.69
CA MET A 64 -2.19 -6.69 -8.98
C MET A 64 -1.25 -6.90 -10.17
N LYS A 65 -0.04 -6.35 -10.09
CA LYS A 65 0.99 -6.48 -11.13
C LYS A 65 1.46 -7.93 -11.31
N LEU A 66 1.70 -8.66 -10.21
CA LEU A 66 2.09 -10.07 -10.25
C LEU A 66 0.98 -10.96 -10.81
N SER A 67 -0.27 -10.78 -10.36
CA SER A 67 -1.44 -11.52 -10.87
C SER A 67 -1.63 -11.33 -12.38
N ARG A 68 -1.32 -10.14 -12.90
CA ARG A 68 -1.33 -9.88 -14.34
C ARG A 68 -0.23 -10.66 -15.09
N ILE A 69 1.01 -10.64 -14.59
CA ILE A 69 2.16 -11.34 -15.20
C ILE A 69 1.95 -12.86 -15.18
N TRP A 70 1.50 -13.40 -14.05
CA TRP A 70 1.32 -14.85 -13.89
C TRP A 70 0.31 -15.42 -14.90
N CYS A 71 -0.80 -14.70 -15.11
CA CYS A 71 -1.81 -15.10 -16.10
C CYS A 71 -1.27 -15.05 -17.54
N MET A 72 -0.41 -14.09 -17.88
CA MET A 72 0.24 -14.03 -19.21
C MET A 72 1.14 -15.23 -19.47
N ASN A 73 1.97 -15.62 -18.49
CA ASN A 73 2.88 -16.76 -18.63
C ASN A 73 2.14 -18.10 -18.75
N PHE A 74 1.07 -18.28 -17.98
CA PHE A 74 0.26 -19.50 -18.04
C PHE A 74 -0.42 -19.70 -19.41
N HIS A 75 -0.85 -18.61 -20.05
CA HIS A 75 -1.45 -18.66 -21.39
C HIS A 75 -0.43 -19.05 -22.47
N SER A 76 0.80 -18.52 -22.39
CA SER A 76 1.89 -18.90 -23.31
C SER A 76 2.24 -20.38 -23.22
N PHE A 77 1.98 -21.03 -22.08
CA PHE A 77 2.28 -22.44 -21.85
C PHE A 77 1.16 -23.39 -22.30
N THR A 78 -0.09 -22.93 -22.31
CA THR A 78 -1.27 -23.81 -22.47
C THR A 78 -1.92 -23.78 -23.85
N ASN A 79 -1.52 -22.86 -24.74
CA ASN A 79 -2.04 -22.71 -26.12
C ASN A 79 -3.58 -22.71 -26.23
N SER A 80 -4.28 -22.43 -25.12
CA SER A 80 -5.74 -22.45 -25.05
C SER A 80 -6.26 -21.08 -25.43
N HIS A 81 -7.05 -20.97 -26.50
CA HIS A 81 -7.62 -19.70 -26.98
C HIS A 81 -8.71 -19.11 -26.08
N THR A 82 -8.94 -19.66 -24.88
CA THR A 82 -9.89 -19.10 -23.92
C THR A 82 -9.25 -17.92 -23.23
N SER A 83 -9.67 -16.72 -23.63
CA SER A 83 -9.22 -15.44 -23.13
C SER A 83 -9.71 -15.19 -21.69
N THR A 84 -9.20 -15.94 -20.72
CA THR A 84 -9.28 -15.51 -19.32
C THR A 84 -8.28 -14.38 -19.15
N SER A 85 -8.75 -13.15 -19.34
CA SER A 85 -7.95 -11.95 -19.15
C SER A 85 -7.38 -11.96 -17.73
N GLY A 86 -6.05 -11.83 -17.62
CA GLY A 86 -5.41 -11.64 -16.31
C GLY A 86 -5.94 -10.41 -15.58
N CYS A 87 -5.36 -10.11 -14.40
CA CYS A 87 -5.74 -8.93 -13.62
C CYS A 87 -5.78 -7.67 -14.52
N THR A 88 -7.00 -7.13 -14.70
CA THR A 88 -7.23 -5.87 -15.41
C THR A 88 -7.15 -4.76 -14.39
N ILE A 89 -6.18 -3.87 -14.56
CA ILE A 89 -5.95 -2.74 -13.66
C ILE A 89 -6.56 -1.49 -14.30
N PHE A 90 -7.57 -0.93 -13.64
CA PHE A 90 -8.17 0.35 -14.02
C PHE A 90 -7.49 1.47 -13.25
N LEU A 91 -7.10 2.54 -13.95
CA LEU A 91 -6.51 3.73 -13.34
C LEU A 91 -7.45 4.92 -13.56
N GLY A 92 -8.10 5.37 -12.49
CA GLY A 92 -8.87 6.61 -12.43
C GLY A 92 -8.05 7.74 -11.81
N TYR A 93 -8.16 8.94 -12.38
CA TYR A 93 -7.53 10.15 -11.87
C TYR A 93 -8.41 11.36 -12.18
N THR A 94 -8.33 12.40 -11.35
CA THR A 94 -9.05 13.67 -11.53
C THR A 94 -8.27 14.63 -12.45
N SER A 95 -8.96 15.63 -13.01
CA SER A 95 -8.39 16.59 -13.97
C SER A 95 -7.14 17.31 -13.46
N ASN A 96 -7.12 17.66 -12.16
CA ASN A 96 -5.99 18.31 -11.51
C ASN A 96 -4.70 17.46 -11.49
N LEU A 97 -4.80 16.14 -11.58
CA LEU A 97 -3.62 15.26 -11.64
C LEU A 97 -2.96 15.31 -13.01
N ILE A 98 -3.73 15.49 -14.10
CA ILE A 98 -3.20 15.67 -15.46
C ILE A 98 -2.64 17.07 -15.68
N SER A 99 -3.17 18.09 -15.00
CA SER A 99 -2.59 19.43 -15.03
C SER A 99 -1.37 19.59 -14.12
N SER A 100 -0.97 18.54 -13.40
CA SER A 100 0.21 18.50 -12.51
C SER A 100 1.34 17.63 -13.09
N SER A 101 2.51 17.63 -12.44
CA SER A 101 3.65 16.75 -12.80
C SER A 101 3.41 15.26 -12.55
N VAL A 102 2.26 14.88 -11.98
CA VAL A 102 1.84 13.48 -11.90
C VAL A 102 1.48 12.93 -13.29
N ARG A 103 1.18 13.81 -14.25
CA ARG A 103 0.90 13.47 -15.66
C ARG A 103 1.97 12.58 -16.26
N GLU A 104 3.25 12.86 -16.02
CA GLU A 104 4.37 12.10 -16.56
C GLU A 104 4.39 10.66 -16.02
N SER A 105 4.03 10.47 -14.75
CA SER A 105 3.90 9.14 -14.14
C SER A 105 2.71 8.37 -14.73
N ILE A 106 1.56 9.04 -14.90
CA ILE A 106 0.37 8.44 -15.55
C ILE A 106 0.70 8.06 -17.00
N HIS A 107 1.39 8.95 -17.73
CA HIS A 107 1.82 8.72 -19.10
C HIS A 107 2.70 7.49 -19.21
N PHE A 108 3.70 7.35 -18.34
CA PHE A 108 4.57 6.17 -18.29
C PHE A 108 3.77 4.87 -18.11
N LEU A 109 2.85 4.84 -17.15
CA LEU A 109 2.02 3.66 -16.88
C LEU A 109 1.14 3.27 -18.07
N ALA A 110 0.59 4.26 -18.77
CA ALA A 110 -0.24 4.03 -19.97
C ALA A 110 0.60 3.60 -21.17
N GLN A 111 1.74 4.26 -21.42
CA GLN A 111 2.65 3.98 -22.53
C GLN A 111 3.16 2.53 -22.49
N HIS A 112 3.49 2.03 -21.29
CA HIS A 112 3.97 0.66 -21.08
C HIS A 112 2.84 -0.37 -20.88
N ARG A 113 1.57 0.00 -21.14
CA ARG A 113 0.38 -0.87 -21.01
C ARG A 113 0.28 -1.56 -19.64
N MET A 114 0.74 -0.88 -18.59
CA MET A 114 0.68 -1.38 -17.21
C MET A 114 -0.72 -1.24 -16.61
N VAL A 115 -1.50 -0.28 -17.12
CA VAL A 115 -2.87 0.03 -16.68
C VAL A 115 -3.78 0.32 -17.87
N ARG A 116 -5.10 0.20 -17.67
CA ARG A 116 -6.10 0.77 -18.56
C ARG A 116 -6.54 2.14 -18.00
N PRO A 117 -6.24 3.25 -18.68
CA PRO A 117 -6.64 4.58 -18.22
C PRO A 117 -8.16 4.76 -18.41
N HIS A 118 -8.82 5.26 -17.36
CA HIS A 118 -10.19 5.75 -17.43
C HIS A 118 -10.20 7.16 -16.82
N CYS A 119 -10.68 8.15 -17.57
CA CYS A 119 -10.68 9.54 -17.14
C CYS A 119 -12.13 9.97 -16.92
N ASP A 120 -12.51 10.15 -15.65
CA ASP A 120 -13.81 10.72 -15.27
C ASP A 120 -13.62 12.21 -15.01
N SER A 121 -14.27 13.03 -15.83
CA SER A 121 -14.36 14.47 -15.61
C SER A 121 -15.56 14.75 -14.70
N VAL A 122 -15.30 15.34 -13.53
CA VAL A 122 -16.33 16.02 -12.71
C VAL A 122 -16.14 17.52 -12.86
#